data_AF-A0A0F8V9G3-F1
#
_entry.id   AF-A0A0F8V9G3-F1
#
_cell.length_a   1.000
_cell.length_b   1.000
_cell.length_c   1.000
_cell.angle_alpha   90.00
_cell.angle_beta   90.00
_cell.angle_gamma   90.00
#
_symmetry.space_group_name_H-M   'P 1'
#
loop_
_entity.id
_entity.type
_entity.pdbx_description
1 polymer ?
#
loop_
_entity_poly.entity_id
_entity_poly.type
_entity_poly.pdbx_seq_one_letter_code
_entity_poly.pdbx_strand_id
1 'polypeptide(L)'
;MVQKLGKIFGIIGFLCGLAGIITIWFIYIMFPYLPIILAIVAIIFGVIGIVADDSKGLGVGGLILGIITLILWFIFPLLLLALLFSLLGGLLP
;
A
#
# COMPACT_ATOMS: atom_id res chain seq x y z
N MET A 1 30.01 2.27 -1.38
CA MET A 1 28.95 2.85 -2.25
C MET A 1 27.62 2.10 -2.14
N VAL A 2 27.61 0.78 -1.92
CA VAL A 2 26.38 -0.05 -1.84
C VAL A 2 25.41 0.37 -0.72
N GLN A 3 25.90 0.73 0.47
CA GLN A 3 25.04 1.14 1.59
C GLN A 3 24.23 2.43 1.34
N LYS A 4 24.74 3.39 0.55
CA LYS A 4 23.95 4.61 0.23
C LYS A 4 22.78 4.29 -0.70
N LEU A 5 22.90 3.24 -1.50
CA LEU A 5 21.88 2.81 -2.46
C LEU A 5 20.71 2.11 -1.74
N GLY A 6 21.00 1.30 -0.71
CA GLY A 6 19.98 0.61 0.08
C GLY A 6 18.99 1.54 0.77
N LYS A 7 19.48 2.62 1.40
CA LYS A 7 18.65 3.72 1.92
C LYS A 7 17.68 4.30 0.90
N ILE A 8 18.15 4.56 -0.33
CA ILE A 8 17.32 5.15 -1.38
C ILE A 8 16.18 4.19 -1.75
N PHE A 9 16.48 2.90 -1.92
CA PHE A 9 15.44 1.90 -2.22
C PHE A 9 14.46 1.71 -1.07
N GLY A 10 14.90 1.74 0.18
CA GLY A 10 14.02 1.72 1.34
C GLY A 10 13.07 2.93 1.39
N ILE A 11 13.58 4.13 1.11
CA ILE A 11 12.76 5.36 1.03
C ILE A 11 11.75 5.26 -0.12
N ILE A 12 12.17 4.81 -1.30
CA ILE A 12 11.27 4.63 -2.45
C ILE A 12 10.17 3.62 -2.12
N GLY A 13 10.53 2.48 -1.52
CA GLY A 13 9.57 1.46 -1.10
C GLY A 13 8.56 2.01 -0.08
N PHE A 14 9.04 2.79 0.89
CA PHE A 14 8.19 3.46 1.88
C PHE A 14 7.23 4.47 1.23
N LEU A 15 7.74 5.36 0.38
CA LEU A 15 6.92 6.36 -0.33
C LEU A 15 5.90 5.69 -1.26
N CYS A 16 6.27 4.59 -1.91
CA CYS A 16 5.39 3.82 -2.77
C CYS A 16 4.26 3.15 -1.97
N GLY A 17 4.58 2.57 -0.80
CA GLY A 17 3.58 2.02 0.10
C GLY A 17 2.62 3.09 0.64
N LEU A 18 3.16 4.26 1.03
CA LEU A 18 2.35 5.39 1.48
C LEU A 18 1.41 5.89 0.38
N ALA A 19 1.92 6.07 -0.84
CA ALA A 19 1.14 6.46 -2.01
C ALA A 19 0.07 5.40 -2.35
N GLY A 20 0.37 4.11 -2.19
CA GLY A 20 -0.57 3.01 -2.32
C GLY A 20 -1.78 3.14 -1.38
N ILE A 21 -1.53 3.45 -0.11
CA ILE A 21 -2.62 3.70 0.86
C ILE A 21 -3.45 4.91 0.44
N ILE A 22 -2.81 6.04 0.10
CA ILE A 22 -3.52 7.27 -0.29
C ILE A 22 -4.38 7.03 -1.54
N THR A 23 -3.88 6.28 -2.52
CA THR A 23 -4.59 5.97 -3.76
C THR A 23 -5.78 5.04 -3.55
N ILE A 24 -5.79 4.16 -2.54
CA ILE A 24 -6.98 3.38 -2.17
C ILE A 24 -8.14 4.30 -1.77
N TRP A 25 -7.87 5.37 -1.02
CA TRP A 25 -8.94 6.27 -0.58
C TRP A 25 -9.48 7.16 -1.69
N PHE A 26 -8.62 7.66 -2.58
CA PHE A 26 -9.00 8.66 -3.57
C PHE A 26 -9.29 8.11 -4.98
N ILE A 27 -8.57 7.08 -5.41
CA ILE A 27 -8.49 6.67 -6.82
C ILE A 27 -9.05 5.26 -7.05
N TYR A 28 -9.40 4.52 -6.00
CA TYR A 28 -9.88 3.13 -6.11
C TYR A 28 -11.02 2.94 -7.11
N ILE A 29 -11.96 3.88 -7.20
CA ILE A 29 -13.09 3.82 -8.13
C ILE A 29 -12.64 3.97 -9.60
N MET A 30 -11.63 4.81 -9.88
CA MET A 30 -11.15 5.06 -11.25
C MET A 30 -10.08 4.05 -11.70
N PHE A 31 -9.19 3.63 -10.80
CA PHE A 31 -8.09 2.70 -11.11
C PHE A 31 -7.87 1.68 -9.99
N PRO A 32 -8.65 0.59 -9.94
CA PRO A 32 -8.59 -0.39 -8.85
C PRO A 32 -7.29 -1.20 -8.81
N TYR A 33 -6.55 -1.27 -9.92
CA TYR A 33 -5.30 -2.03 -10.03
C TYR A 33 -4.05 -1.24 -9.65
N LEU A 34 -4.13 0.10 -9.63
CA LEU A 34 -2.98 0.97 -9.31
C LEU A 34 -2.41 0.68 -7.91
N PRO A 35 -3.23 0.55 -6.84
CA PRO A 35 -2.71 0.29 -5.50
C PRO A 35 -1.98 -1.05 -5.37
N ILE A 36 -2.42 -2.08 -6.10
CA ILE A 36 -1.73 -3.38 -6.14
C ILE A 36 -0.33 -3.24 -6.74
N ILE A 37 -0.22 -2.52 -7.86
CA ILE A 37 1.08 -2.33 -8.52
C ILE A 37 2.02 -1.58 -7.56
N LEU A 38 1.54 -0.51 -6.92
CA LEU A 38 2.33 0.20 -5.90
C LEU A 38 2.69 -0.69 -4.70
N ALA A 39 1.78 -1.54 -4.23
CA ALA A 39 2.06 -2.46 -3.13
C ALA A 39 3.16 -3.47 -3.47
N ILE A 40 3.12 -4.06 -4.67
CA ILE A 40 4.15 -5.00 -5.15
C ILE A 40 5.50 -4.28 -5.24
N VAL A 41 5.51 -3.09 -5.83
CA VAL A 41 6.71 -2.25 -5.96
C VAL A 41 7.28 -1.87 -4.58
N ALA A 42 6.41 -1.50 -3.64
CA ALA A 42 6.79 -1.20 -2.26
C ALA A 42 7.41 -2.40 -1.54
N ILE A 43 6.87 -3.61 -1.73
CA ILE A 43 7.40 -4.84 -1.16
C ILE A 43 8.77 -5.17 -1.77
N ILE A 44 8.90 -5.15 -3.10
CA ILE A 44 10.17 -5.46 -3.78
C ILE A 44 11.28 -4.48 -3.34
N PHE A 45 10.99 -3.18 -3.39
CA PHE A 45 11.97 -2.17 -2.97
C PHE A 45 12.21 -2.17 -1.45
N GLY A 46 11.21 -2.54 -0.65
CA GLY A 46 11.36 -2.77 0.78
C GLY A 46 12.33 -3.92 1.08
N VAL A 47 12.17 -5.08 0.44
CA VAL A 47 13.07 -6.23 0.58
C VAL A 47 14.50 -5.87 0.14
N ILE A 48 14.64 -5.22 -1.02
CA ILE A 48 15.96 -4.77 -1.52
C ILE A 48 16.61 -3.80 -0.52
N GLY A 49 15.84 -2.85 0.02
CA GLY A 49 16.32 -1.90 1.03
C GLY A 49 16.75 -2.56 2.34
N ILE A 50 16.08 -3.65 2.75
CA ILE A 50 16.47 -4.45 3.94
C ILE A 50 17.77 -5.22 3.69
N VAL A 51 17.93 -5.80 2.50
CA VAL A 51 19.10 -6.63 2.17
C VAL A 51 20.35 -5.78 1.92
N ALA A 52 20.19 -4.57 1.38
CA ALA A 52 21.31 -3.73 0.95
C ALA A 52 21.87 -2.78 2.03
N ASP A 53 21.21 -2.61 3.18
CA ASP A 53 21.59 -1.62 4.20
C ASP A 53 21.42 -2.14 5.63
N ASP A 54 22.26 -1.64 6.55
CA ASP A 54 22.14 -1.93 7.99
C ASP A 54 20.95 -1.19 8.64
N SER A 55 20.52 -0.09 8.02
CA SER A 55 19.37 0.72 8.43
C SER A 55 18.04 0.06 8.02
N LYS A 56 17.70 -1.05 8.67
CA LYS A 56 16.53 -1.89 8.36
C LYS A 56 15.17 -1.17 8.48
N GLY A 57 15.09 -0.09 9.23
CA GLY A 57 13.81 0.55 9.60
C GLY A 57 12.96 0.99 8.41
N LEU A 58 13.54 1.67 7.42
CA LEU A 58 12.79 2.19 6.26
C LEU A 58 12.37 1.08 5.29
N GLY A 59 13.23 0.09 5.06
CA GLY A 59 12.90 -1.07 4.24
C GLY A 59 11.79 -1.92 4.86
N VAL A 60 11.85 -2.15 6.18
CA VAL A 60 10.76 -2.80 6.93
C VAL A 60 9.48 -1.96 6.87
N GLY A 61 9.58 -0.64 6.99
CA GLY A 61 8.42 0.27 6.85
C GLY A 61 7.74 0.14 5.49
N GLY A 62 8.51 0.13 4.39
CA GLY A 62 7.96 -0.05 3.04
C GLY A 62 7.29 -1.41 2.83
N LEU A 63 7.88 -2.48 3.40
CA LEU A 63 7.31 -3.82 3.36
C LEU A 63 5.99 -3.89 4.13
N ILE A 64 5.96 -3.35 5.35
CA ILE A 64 4.76 -3.28 6.18
C ILE A 64 3.65 -2.47 5.48
N LEU A 65 3.98 -1.29 4.95
CA LEU A 65 3.03 -0.46 4.22
C LEU A 65 2.49 -1.15 2.96
N GLY A 66 3.34 -1.87 2.22
CA GLY A 66 2.92 -2.66 1.07
C GLY A 66 1.94 -3.77 1.44
N ILE A 67 2.21 -4.50 2.53
CA ILE A 67 1.29 -5.54 3.05
C ILE A 67 -0.03 -4.93 3.52
N ILE A 68 0.02 -3.83 4.28
CA ILE A 68 -1.16 -3.09 4.73
C ILE A 68 -1.99 -2.64 3.52
N THR A 69 -1.35 -2.14 2.46
CA THR A 69 -2.02 -1.73 1.22
C THR A 69 -2.75 -2.91 0.55
N LEU A 70 -2.13 -4.09 0.49
CA LEU A 70 -2.79 -5.30 -0.02
C LEU A 70 -4.01 -5.71 0.81
N ILE A 71 -3.89 -5.66 2.14
CA ILE A 71 -4.99 -5.99 3.05
C ILE A 71 -6.14 -4.99 2.89
N LEU A 72 -5.83 -3.69 2.86
CA LEU A 72 -6.81 -2.63 2.62
C LEU A 72 -7.50 -2.81 1.27
N TRP A 73 -6.76 -3.15 0.22
CA TRP A 73 -7.34 -3.40 -1.10
C TRP A 73 -8.38 -4.52 -1.08
N PHE A 74 -8.20 -5.55 -0.25
CA PHE A 74 -9.15 -6.65 -0.11
C PHE A 74 -10.37 -6.30 0.76
N ILE A 75 -10.17 -5.50 1.80
CA ILE A 75 -11.22 -5.13 2.77
C ILE A 75 -12.08 -3.97 2.27
N PHE A 76 -11.48 -3.00 1.57
CA PHE A 76 -12.15 -1.78 1.13
C PHE A 76 -13.42 -2.01 0.27
N PRO A 77 -13.46 -2.98 -0.67
CA PRO A 77 -14.65 -3.27 -1.47
C PRO A 77 -15.78 -3.86 -0.62
N LEU A 78 -15.42 -4.72 0.35
CA LEU A 78 -16.35 -5.28 1.33
C LEU A 78 -16.95 -4.17 2.21
N LEU A 79 -16.12 -3.22 2.65
CA LEU A 79 -16.56 -2.07 3.43
C LEU A 79 -17.49 -1.17 2.60
N LEU A 80 -17.14 -0.88 1.35
CA LEU A 80 -17.97 -0.09 0.44
C LEU A 80 -19.32 -0.76 0.18
N LEU A 81 -19.32 -2.09 -0.02
CA LEU A 81 -20.54 -2.87 -0.21
C LEU A 81 -21.42 -2.85 1.05
N ALA A 82 -20.84 -3.03 2.23
CA ALA A 82 -21.57 -2.95 3.50
C ALA A 82 -22.17 -1.55 3.72
N LEU A 83 -21.43 -0.49 3.36
CA LEU A 83 -21.92 0.89 3.42
C LEU A 83 -23.10 1.11 2.45
N LEU A 84 -23.00 0.57 1.23
CA LEU A 84 -24.05 0.64 0.20
C LEU A 84 -25.33 -0.07 0.67
N PHE A 85 -25.21 -1.28 1.22
CA PHE A 85 -26.35 -2.02 1.78
C PHE A 85 -26.99 -1.30 2.96
N SER A 86 -26.20 -0.66 3.82
CA SER A 86 -26.73 0.13 4.95
C SER A 86 -27.53 1.35 4.47
N LEU A 87 -27.05 2.01 3.40
CA LEU A 87 -27.76 3.12 2.76
C LEU A 87 -29.04 2.66 2.05
N LEU A 88 -29.00 1.56 1.30
CA LEU A 88 -30.17 1.00 0.60
C LEU A 88 -31.21 0.42 1.54
N GLY A 89 -30.78 -0.32 2.58
CA GLY A 89 -31.66 -0.89 3.60
C GLY A 89 -32.32 0.16 4.49
N GLY A 90 -31.72 1.35 4.63
CA GLY A 90 -32.37 2.50 5.26
C GLY A 90 -33.32 3.27 4.34
N LEU A 91 -33.29 3.02 3.02
CA LEU A 91 -34.09 3.73 2.02
C LEU A 91 -35.32 2.94 1.55
N LEU A 92 -35.37 1.63 1.78
CA LEU A 92 -36.54 0.79 1.53
C LEU A 92 -37.39 0.69 2.81
N PRO A 93 -38.57 1.35 2.86
CA PRO A 93 -39.51 1.21 3.97
C PRO A 93 -40.15 -0.19 4.03
#